data_AF-A0A434GSD5-F1
#
_entry.id   AF-A0A434GSD5-F1
#
_cell.length_a   1.000
_cell.length_b   1.000
_cell.length_c   1.000
_cell.angle_alpha   90.00
_cell.angle_beta   90.00
_cell.angle_gamma   90.00
#
_symmetry.space_group_name_H-M   'P 1'
#
loop_
_entity.id
_entity.type
_entity.pdbx_description
1 polymer ?
#
loop_
_entity_poly.entity_id
_entity_poly.type
_entity_poly.pdbx_seq_one_letter_code
_entity_poly.pdbx_strand_id
1 'polypeptide(L)'
;MNIAPGKNAVGNIPFDQARVDRLMEEAGIDVLLATSKHNTQYLLGGYKFIFFAAMDAIGHSRYLPIVVYEKGGPDHAAYIGNRMEGSEHQNNPFWT
;
A
#
# COMPACT_ATOMS: atom_id res chain seq x y z
N MET A 1 -5.81 -13.21 22.05
CA MET A 1 -5.14 -11.97 22.46
C MET A 1 -5.05 -11.09 21.23
N ASN A 2 -5.89 -10.05 21.12
CA ASN A 2 -5.80 -9.08 20.02
C ASN A 2 -4.78 -8.02 20.42
N ILE A 3 -3.53 -8.21 20.03
CA ILE A 3 -2.55 -7.11 20.05
C ILE A 3 -2.87 -6.29 18.79
N ALA A 4 -3.51 -5.12 18.97
CA ALA A 4 -3.49 -4.12 17.93
C ALA A 4 -2.01 -3.70 17.78
N PRO A 5 -1.37 -3.87 16.62
CA PRO A 5 -0.02 -3.38 16.45
C PRO A 5 -0.01 -1.87 16.70
N GLY A 6 0.92 -1.41 17.53
CA GLY A 6 1.16 0.02 17.73
C GLY A 6 1.45 0.68 16.39
N LYS A 7 1.09 1.96 16.24
CA LYS A 7 1.38 2.73 15.03
C LYS A 7 2.91 2.81 14.89
N ASN A 8 3.49 2.01 14.01
CA ASN A 8 4.92 2.12 13.69
C ASN A 8 5.13 3.47 12.98
N ALA A 9 6.12 4.24 13.43
CA ALA A 9 6.50 5.48 12.76
C ALA A 9 7.01 5.15 11.35
N VAL A 10 6.61 5.94 10.35
CA VAL A 10 7.14 5.80 8.98
C VAL A 10 8.63 6.17 9.01
N GLY A 11 9.48 5.19 8.73
CA GLY A 11 10.95 5.31 8.78
C GLY A 11 11.60 5.40 7.41
N ASN A 12 11.07 4.68 6.41
CA ASN A 12 11.67 4.62 5.07
C ASN A 12 10.59 4.50 3.98
N ILE A 13 10.34 5.60 3.27
CA ILE A 13 9.37 5.64 2.17
C ILE A 13 10.06 5.16 0.88
N PRO A 14 9.61 4.05 0.27
CA PRO A 14 10.34 3.40 -0.82
C PRO A 14 10.02 3.99 -2.22
N PHE A 15 9.35 5.14 -2.26
CA PHE A 15 8.95 5.82 -3.49
C PHE A 15 9.25 7.32 -3.40
N ASP A 16 9.16 8.01 -4.54
CA ASP A 16 9.37 9.45 -4.62
C ASP A 16 8.13 10.18 -4.10
N GLN A 17 8.09 10.38 -2.78
CA GLN A 17 6.97 11.04 -2.10
C GLN A 17 6.73 12.45 -2.64
N ALA A 18 7.79 13.24 -2.81
CA ALA A 18 7.70 14.61 -3.29
C ALA A 18 7.08 14.70 -4.69
N ARG A 19 7.39 13.74 -5.56
CA ARG A 19 6.75 13.64 -6.88
C ARG A 19 5.27 13.29 -6.78
N VAL A 20 4.90 12.32 -5.95
CA VAL A 20 3.49 11.94 -5.76
C VAL A 20 2.69 13.13 -5.22
N ASP A 21 3.18 13.78 -4.17
CA ASP A 21 2.51 14.93 -3.55
C ASP A 21 2.34 16.10 -4.51
N ARG A 22 3.36 16.40 -5.32
CA ARG A 22 3.27 17.43 -6.36
C ARG A 22 2.22 17.08 -7.42
N LEU A 23 2.19 15.84 -7.90
CA LEU A 23 1.21 15.42 -8.90
C LEU A 23 -0.22 15.47 -8.34
N MET A 24 -0.40 15.13 -7.07
CA MET A 24 -1.67 15.26 -6.37
C MET A 24 -2.08 16.74 -6.22
N GLU A 25 -1.13 17.62 -5.86
CA GLU A 25 -1.37 19.07 -5.79
C GLU A 25 -1.79 19.64 -7.15
N GLU A 26 -1.03 19.36 -8.21
CA GLU A 26 -1.32 19.82 -9.58
C GLU A 26 -2.68 19.33 -10.09
N ALA A 27 -3.13 18.16 -9.64
CA ALA A 27 -4.41 17.57 -10.01
C ALA A 27 -5.57 17.96 -9.07
N GLY A 28 -5.33 18.68 -7.97
CA GLY A 28 -6.34 18.99 -6.96
C GLY A 28 -6.86 17.77 -6.21
N ILE A 29 -5.99 16.78 -5.94
CA ILE A 29 -6.32 15.52 -5.26
C ILE A 29 -5.80 15.58 -3.83
N ASP A 30 -6.69 15.39 -2.85
CA ASP A 30 -6.30 15.30 -1.44
C ASP A 30 -5.95 13.88 -1.01
N VAL A 31 -6.66 12.89 -1.56
CA VAL A 31 -6.48 11.46 -1.25
C VAL A 31 -6.38 10.63 -2.53
N LEU A 32 -5.32 9.86 -2.66
CA LEU A 32 -5.09 8.92 -3.75
C LEU A 32 -5.55 7.51 -3.33
N LEU A 33 -6.42 6.89 -4.14
CA LEU A 33 -6.75 5.47 -4.06
C LEU A 33 -6.08 4.74 -5.22
N ALA A 34 -4.90 4.16 -4.97
CA ALA A 34 -4.19 3.37 -5.97
C ALA A 34 -4.71 1.93 -5.96
N THR A 35 -5.36 1.51 -7.05
CA THR A 35 -5.92 0.16 -7.23
C THR A 35 -5.25 -0.65 -8.32
N SER A 36 -4.37 -0.02 -9.12
CA SER A 36 -3.60 -0.73 -10.13
C SER A 36 -2.46 -1.51 -9.48
N LYS A 37 -2.18 -2.70 -9.99
CA LYS A 37 -1.07 -3.56 -9.55
C LYS A 37 0.28 -2.85 -9.63
N HIS A 38 0.47 -2.02 -10.65
CA HIS A 38 1.68 -1.23 -10.84
C HIS A 38 1.83 -0.14 -9.77
N ASN A 39 0.80 0.68 -9.54
CA ASN A 39 0.91 1.81 -8.62
C ASN A 39 0.97 1.35 -7.16
N THR A 40 0.23 0.28 -6.83
CA THR A 40 0.31 -0.34 -5.50
C THR A 40 1.72 -0.87 -5.23
N GLN A 41 2.32 -1.58 -6.19
CA GLN A 41 3.70 -2.03 -6.07
C GLN A 41 4.67 -0.85 -5.92
N TYR A 42 4.52 0.20 -6.72
CA TYR A 42 5.38 1.37 -6.62
C TYR A 42 5.33 2.00 -5.22
N LEU A 43 4.13 2.25 -4.69
CA LEU A 43 3.93 2.87 -3.38
C LEU A 43 4.38 1.97 -2.20
N LEU A 44 4.40 0.66 -2.39
CA LEU A 44 4.83 -0.31 -1.36
C LEU A 44 6.25 -0.85 -1.58
N GLY A 45 7.07 -0.21 -2.43
CA GLY A 45 8.46 -0.61 -2.63
C GLY A 45 8.65 -1.95 -3.34
N GLY A 46 7.75 -2.27 -4.26
CA GLY A 46 7.73 -3.52 -5.04
C GLY A 46 6.90 -4.63 -4.42
N TYR A 47 6.23 -4.40 -3.28
CA TYR A 47 5.44 -5.43 -2.63
C TYR A 47 4.35 -5.98 -3.55
N LYS A 48 4.32 -7.31 -3.65
CA LYS A 48 3.30 -8.09 -4.33
C LYS A 48 3.19 -9.41 -3.61
N PHE A 49 1.98 -9.73 -3.15
CA PHE A 49 1.76 -11.00 -2.49
C PHE A 49 2.05 -12.18 -3.43
N ILE A 50 2.82 -13.16 -2.96
CA ILE A 50 3.43 -14.20 -3.79
C ILE A 50 2.41 -15.02 -4.59
N PHE A 51 1.25 -15.34 -4.00
CA PHE A 51 0.18 -16.08 -4.68
C PHE A 51 -0.36 -15.35 -5.92
N PHE A 52 -0.29 -14.02 -5.93
CA PHE A 52 -0.76 -13.20 -7.03
C PHE A 52 0.40 -12.63 -7.87
N ALA A 53 1.57 -13.27 -7.77
CA ALA A 53 2.73 -12.84 -8.52
C ALA A 53 2.57 -13.07 -10.03
N ALA A 54 1.95 -14.19 -10.41
CA ALA A 54 1.79 -14.63 -11.79
C ALA A 54 0.32 -14.60 -12.30
N MET A 55 -0.67 -14.65 -11.41
CA MET A 55 -2.09 -14.59 -11.76
C MET A 55 -2.86 -13.76 -10.74
N ASP A 56 -3.90 -13.04 -11.18
CA ASP A 56 -4.72 -12.25 -10.26
C ASP A 56 -6.06 -12.93 -9.93
N ALA A 57 -6.41 -14.05 -10.56
CA ALA A 57 -7.73 -14.67 -10.39
C ALA A 57 -7.89 -15.31 -8.99
N ILE A 58 -9.05 -15.07 -8.36
CA ILE A 58 -9.50 -15.72 -7.13
C ILE A 58 -10.91 -16.25 -7.36
N GLY A 59 -11.04 -17.43 -7.95
CA GLY A 59 -12.32 -17.95 -8.43
C GLY A 59 -12.94 -16.99 -9.46
N HIS A 60 -14.12 -16.45 -9.17
CA HIS A 60 -14.77 -15.41 -9.98
C HIS A 60 -14.34 -13.97 -9.62
N SER A 61 -13.54 -13.79 -8.57
CA SER A 61 -12.99 -12.51 -8.14
C SER A 61 -11.56 -12.32 -8.65
N ARG A 62 -10.94 -11.18 -8.31
CA ARG A 62 -9.53 -10.92 -8.58
C ARG A 62 -8.83 -10.28 -7.38
N TYR A 63 -7.53 -10.48 -7.31
CA TYR A 63 -6.63 -9.74 -6.44
C TYR A 63 -6.58 -8.28 -6.88
N LEU A 64 -7.08 -7.39 -6.03
CA LEU A 64 -7.09 -5.94 -6.27
C LEU A 64 -6.67 -5.23 -4.98
N PRO A 65 -5.37 -5.17 -4.68
CA PRO A 65 -4.88 -4.46 -3.51
C PRO A 65 -5.11 -2.97 -3.68
N ILE A 66 -5.31 -2.26 -2.56
CA ILE A 66 -5.56 -0.82 -2.56
C ILE A 66 -4.60 -0.15 -1.59
N VAL A 67 -3.90 0.87 -2.06
CA VAL A 67 -3.19 1.83 -1.20
C VAL A 67 -4.02 3.11 -1.16
N VAL A 68 -4.36 3.52 0.06
CA VAL A 68 -4.94 4.84 0.34
C VAL A 68 -3.81 5.72 0.83
N TYR A 69 -3.61 6.88 0.22
CA TYR A 69 -2.54 7.81 0.56
C TYR A 69 -3.09 9.24 0.61
N GLU A 70 -2.94 9.89 1.77
CA GLU A 70 -3.23 11.32 1.94
C GLU A 70 -2.01 12.12 1.49
N LYS A 71 -2.22 13.17 0.69
CA LYS A 71 -1.15 14.04 0.19
C LYS A 71 -0.28 14.56 1.35
N GLY A 72 1.02 14.31 1.31
CA GLY A 72 1.96 14.71 2.36
C GLY A 72 1.81 13.97 3.70
N GLY A 73 0.89 13.00 3.80
CA GLY A 73 0.54 12.31 5.04
C GLY A 73 0.80 10.80 4.98
N PRO A 74 2.07 10.33 4.87
CA PRO A 74 2.38 8.91 4.84
C PRO A 74 1.96 8.18 6.13
N ASP A 75 1.97 8.85 7.28
CA ASP A 75 1.48 8.31 8.56
C ASP A 75 -0.05 8.09 8.60
N HIS A 76 -0.79 8.60 7.61
CA HIS A 76 -2.24 8.45 7.45
C HIS A 76 -2.61 7.49 6.32
N ALA A 77 -1.62 6.86 5.68
CA ALA A 77 -1.89 5.88 4.64
C ALA A 77 -2.48 4.58 5.19
N ALA A 78 -3.17 3.86 4.31
CA ALA A 78 -3.71 2.54 4.61
C ALA A 78 -3.51 1.59 3.43
N TYR A 79 -3.41 0.30 3.76
CA TYR A 79 -3.34 -0.77 2.78
C TYR A 79 -4.49 -1.75 2.98
N ILE A 80 -5.21 -2.05 1.90
CA ILE A 80 -6.27 -3.06 1.85
C ILE A 80 -5.76 -4.19 0.95
N GLY A 81 -5.36 -5.30 1.58
CA GLY A 81 -4.84 -6.49 0.92
C GLY A 81 -5.72 -7.73 1.11
N ASN A 82 -5.26 -8.85 0.57
CA ASN A 82 -5.83 -10.17 0.83
C ASN A 82 -5.59 -10.58 2.29
N ARG A 83 -6.57 -11.26 2.89
CA ARG A 83 -6.47 -11.76 4.27
C ARG A 83 -5.23 -12.63 4.53
N MET A 84 -4.75 -13.34 3.52
CA MET A 84 -3.59 -14.23 3.63
C MET A 84 -2.25 -13.49 3.81
N GLU A 85 -2.20 -12.17 3.53
CA GLU A 85 -0.98 -11.35 3.65
C GLU A 85 -0.64 -10.98 5.10
N GLY A 86 -1.55 -11.24 6.05
CA GLY A 86 -1.46 -10.73 7.41
C GLY A 86 -0.19 -11.12 8.17
N SER A 87 0.36 -12.32 7.95
CA SER A 87 1.62 -12.74 8.56
C SER A 87 2.84 -12.12 7.88
N GLU A 88 2.78 -11.86 6.56
CA GLU A 88 3.88 -11.21 5.86
C GLU A 88 4.10 -9.78 6.36
N HIS A 89 3.02 -9.01 6.55
CA HIS A 89 3.11 -7.65 7.07
C HIS A 89 3.54 -7.57 8.54
N GLN A 90 3.30 -8.63 9.33
CA GLN A 90 3.83 -8.70 10.69
C GLN A 90 5.34 -8.89 10.71
N ASN A 91 5.87 -9.67 9.75
CA ASN A 91 7.30 -9.95 9.64
C ASN A 91 8.07 -8.85 8.91
N ASN A 92 7.43 -8.24 7.90
CA ASN A 92 7.98 -7.18 7.05
C ASN A 92 6.95 -6.05 6.96
N PRO A 93 6.87 -5.18 7.99
CA PRO A 93 5.97 -4.04 7.96
C PRO A 93 6.30 -3.10 6.80
N PHE A 94 5.28 -2.40 6.28
CA PHE A 94 5.51 -1.38 5.27
C PHE A 94 6.17 -0.15 5.87
N TRP A 95 7.11 0.41 5.13
CA TRP A 95 7.73 1.72 5.35
C TRP A 95 8.41 1.93 6.71
N THR A 96 8.78 0.84 7.40
CA THR A 96 9.55 0.85 8.65
C THR A 96 11.05 0.84 8.42
#